data_AF-A0A8X8XDU0-F1
#
_entry.id   AF-A0A8X8XDU0-F1
#
_cell.length_a   1.000
_cell.length_b   1.000
_cell.length_c   1.000
_cell.angle_alpha   90.00
_cell.angle_beta   90.00
_cell.angle_gamma   90.00
#
_symmetry.space_group_name_H-M   'P 1'
#
loop_
_entity.id
_entity.type
_entity.pdbx_description
1 polymer ?
#
loop_
_entity_poly.entity_id
_entity_poly.type
_entity_poly.pdbx_seq_one_letter_code
_entity_poly.pdbx_strand_id
1 'polypeptide(L)'
;MAQIIASDIVKPSSPTPNSSKTHKLSCLDQASPPVYLTLIFFYENHQAKQRQEISQRLKQSLSEALTIFYPLAGRIKQNSFVDCNDAGAEFVEVLIHTRLSQFTENPKIEELEQLVPAGFSPPTNNPILSVKTSYFDCGGVAIAVCFPHKIGDTSFFATFMNAWAAVSRGEASRITPPSFDLAVRFPPTEMLSSGGETRDEEVSFREGEGGEDQGTGSF
;
A
#
# COMPACT_ATOMS: atom_id res chain seq x y z
N MET A 1 -6.92 -21.32 -4.66
CA MET A 1 -6.45 -20.95 -3.31
C MET A 1 -4.96 -20.66 -3.40
N ALA A 2 -4.53 -19.47 -2.94
CA ALA A 2 -3.12 -19.10 -2.90
C ALA A 2 -2.39 -19.76 -1.72
N GLN A 3 -1.20 -20.31 -1.98
CA GLN A 3 -0.33 -20.90 -0.97
C GLN A 3 0.90 -20.03 -0.75
N ILE A 4 1.08 -19.47 0.46
CA ILE A 4 2.28 -18.70 0.79
C ILE A 4 3.50 -19.64 0.85
N ILE A 5 4.59 -19.24 0.20
CA ILE A 5 5.85 -19.99 0.17
C ILE A 5 7.04 -19.23 0.76
N ALA A 6 6.99 -17.90 0.77
CA ALA A 6 8.00 -17.08 1.44
C ALA A 6 7.40 -15.73 1.87
N SER A 7 7.98 -15.15 2.92
CA SER A 7 7.71 -13.79 3.38
C SER A 7 9.01 -13.18 3.88
N ASP A 8 9.40 -12.05 3.29
CA ASP A 8 10.66 -11.38 3.54
C ASP A 8 10.46 -9.88 3.78
N ILE A 9 11.46 -9.26 4.39
CA ILE A 9 11.58 -7.82 4.49
C ILE A 9 12.73 -7.35 3.61
N VAL A 10 12.42 -6.62 2.54
CA VAL A 10 13.41 -6.07 1.62
C VAL A 10 13.81 -4.68 2.08
N LYS A 11 15.07 -4.54 2.50
CA LYS A 11 15.65 -3.27 2.92
C LYS A 11 16.31 -2.53 1.76
N PRO A 12 16.49 -1.20 1.84
CA PRO A 12 17.31 -0.46 0.89
C PRO A 12 18.73 -1.06 0.77
N SER A 13 19.28 -1.05 -0.43
CA SER A 13 20.63 -1.54 -0.71
C SER A 13 21.74 -0.68 -0.10
N SER A 14 21.45 0.61 0.11
CA SER A 14 22.31 1.55 0.84
C SER A 14 21.51 2.26 1.94
N PRO A 15 22.13 2.57 3.09
CA PRO A 15 21.44 3.24 4.19
C PRO A 15 20.90 4.62 3.81
N THR A 16 19.71 4.97 4.30
CA THR A 16 19.18 6.32 4.14
C THR A 16 20.08 7.34 4.86
N PRO A 17 20.51 8.44 4.20
CA PRO A 17 21.34 9.47 4.83
C PRO A 17 20.70 10.05 6.09
N ASN A 18 21.52 10.43 7.08
CA ASN A 18 21.03 11.01 8.34
C ASN A 18 20.17 12.26 8.14
N SER A 19 20.47 13.08 7.13
CA SER A 19 19.68 14.27 6.76
C SER A 19 18.28 13.94 6.21
N SER A 20 18.04 12.69 5.82
CA SER A 20 16.83 12.23 5.15
C SER A 20 16.04 11.21 5.98
N LYS A 21 16.35 11.06 7.27
CA LYS A 21 15.68 10.10 8.17
C LYS A 21 14.22 10.44 8.47
N THR A 22 13.79 11.67 8.18
CA THR A 22 12.40 12.09 8.38
C THR A 22 11.85 12.68 7.10
N HIS A 23 10.78 12.08 6.58
CA HIS A 23 9.98 12.65 5.49
C HIS A 23 8.65 13.18 6.05
N LYS A 24 8.46 14.49 6.04
CA LYS A 24 7.23 15.12 6.55
C LYS A 24 6.09 14.93 5.54
N LEU A 25 4.91 14.56 6.04
CA LEU A 25 3.69 14.54 5.25
C LEU A 25 3.15 15.96 5.11
N SER A 26 2.81 16.37 3.89
CA SER A 26 2.14 17.63 3.61
C SER A 26 0.69 17.64 4.09
N CYS A 27 0.03 18.80 4.09
CA CYS A 27 -1.41 18.87 4.38
C CYS A 27 -2.26 18.06 3.39
N LEU A 28 -1.79 17.89 2.14
CA LEU A 28 -2.47 17.07 1.12
C LEU A 28 -2.37 15.58 1.47
N ASP A 29 -1.19 15.14 1.89
CA ASP A 29 -0.96 13.77 2.35
C ASP A 29 -1.80 13.48 3.60
N GLN A 30 -1.84 14.42 4.54
CA GLN A 30 -2.65 14.32 5.76
C GLN A 30 -4.14 14.21 5.47
N ALA A 31 -4.64 14.95 4.48
CA ALA A 31 -6.03 14.94 4.04
C ALA A 31 -6.39 13.71 3.16
N SER A 32 -5.40 12.93 2.70
CA SER A 32 -5.64 11.73 1.89
C SER A 32 -6.58 10.75 2.62
N PRO A 33 -7.56 10.16 1.91
CA PRO A 33 -8.41 9.12 2.47
C PRO A 33 -7.57 7.94 2.98
N PRO A 34 -8.05 7.20 4.01
CA PRO A 34 -7.35 6.07 4.60
C PRO A 34 -7.48 4.79 3.73
N VAL A 35 -7.12 4.91 2.45
CA VAL A 35 -7.17 3.83 1.46
C VAL A 35 -5.76 3.50 0.97
N TYR A 36 -5.59 2.30 0.41
CA TYR A 36 -4.35 1.87 -0.19
C TYR A 36 -4.45 1.96 -1.71
N LEU A 37 -3.39 2.45 -2.34
CA LEU A 37 -3.20 2.29 -3.77
C LEU A 37 -2.65 0.90 -4.03
N THR A 38 -3.42 0.08 -4.75
CA THR A 38 -3.07 -1.29 -5.12
C THR A 38 -3.17 -1.46 -6.62
N LEU A 39 -2.08 -1.88 -7.27
CA LEU A 39 -2.12 -2.35 -8.67
C LEU A 39 -1.54 -3.75 -8.78
N ILE A 40 -2.15 -4.56 -9.64
CA ILE A 40 -1.73 -5.93 -9.95
C ILE A 40 -1.27 -5.96 -11.41
N PHE A 41 -0.05 -6.41 -11.63
CA PHE A 41 0.54 -6.57 -12.96
C PHE A 41 0.68 -8.04 -13.30
N PHE A 42 0.16 -8.46 -14.45
CA PHE A 42 0.25 -9.84 -14.93
C PHE A 42 1.29 -9.96 -16.04
N TYR A 43 2.15 -10.97 -15.94
CA TYR A 43 3.25 -11.21 -16.86
C TYR A 43 3.31 -12.67 -17.28
N GLU A 44 3.42 -12.89 -18.58
CA GLU A 44 3.78 -14.20 -19.13
C GLU A 44 5.28 -14.46 -19.00
N ASN A 45 5.65 -15.70 -18.74
CA ASN A 45 7.04 -16.12 -18.63
C ASN A 45 7.52 -16.81 -19.91
N HIS A 46 7.63 -16.04 -21.00
CA HIS A 46 8.06 -16.55 -22.30
C HIS A 46 9.48 -17.12 -22.31
N GLN A 47 10.33 -16.68 -21.39
CA GLN A 47 11.72 -17.11 -21.30
C GLN A 47 11.91 -18.36 -20.43
N ALA A 48 10.83 -18.96 -19.92
CA ALA A 48 10.85 -20.12 -19.03
C ALA A 48 11.82 -19.95 -17.84
N LYS A 49 11.92 -18.72 -17.32
CA LYS A 49 12.79 -18.40 -16.19
C LYS A 49 12.33 -19.14 -14.95
N GLN A 50 13.30 -19.60 -14.16
CA GLN A 50 12.99 -20.28 -12.91
C GLN A 50 12.44 -19.27 -11.90
N ARG A 51 11.49 -19.72 -11.06
CA ARG A 51 10.89 -18.89 -10.00
C ARG A 51 11.94 -18.26 -9.10
N GLN A 52 12.97 -19.00 -8.74
CA GLN A 52 14.07 -18.53 -7.88
C GLN A 52 14.84 -17.37 -8.53
N GLU A 53 15.08 -17.44 -9.84
CA GLU A 53 15.73 -16.36 -10.60
C GLU A 53 14.86 -15.10 -10.63
N ILE A 54 13.55 -15.26 -10.87
CA ILE A 54 12.59 -14.16 -10.86
C ILE A 54 12.54 -13.51 -9.47
N SER A 55 12.39 -14.32 -8.42
CA SER A 55 12.34 -13.88 -7.03
C SER A 55 13.59 -13.07 -6.64
N GLN A 56 14.78 -13.63 -6.92
CA GLN A 56 16.04 -12.97 -6.62
C GLN A 56 16.15 -11.62 -7.34
N ARG A 57 15.82 -11.58 -8.63
CA ARG A 57 15.87 -10.34 -9.42
C ARG A 57 14.89 -9.30 -8.90
N LEU A 58 13.67 -9.69 -8.55
CA LEU A 58 12.66 -8.76 -8.00
C LEU A 58 13.12 -8.19 -6.65
N LYS A 59 13.60 -9.03 -5.73
CA LYS A 59 14.06 -8.58 -4.40
C LYS A 59 15.30 -7.70 -4.49
N GLN A 60 16.29 -8.07 -5.31
CA GLN A 60 17.50 -7.27 -5.50
C GLN A 60 17.18 -5.90 -6.10
N SER A 61 16.41 -5.88 -7.19
CA SER A 61 16.04 -4.62 -7.84
C SER A 61 15.15 -3.74 -6.97
N LEU A 62 14.29 -4.35 -6.13
CA LEU A 62 13.49 -3.62 -5.15
C LEU A 62 14.38 -2.98 -4.09
N SER A 63 15.38 -3.70 -3.57
CA SER A 63 16.36 -3.17 -2.60
C SER A 63 17.11 -1.95 -3.15
N GLU A 64 17.54 -2.00 -4.40
CA GLU A 64 18.19 -0.88 -5.08
C GLU A 64 17.20 0.29 -5.30
N ALA A 65 15.98 0.02 -5.78
CA ALA A 65 14.95 1.04 -5.97
C ALA A 65 14.56 1.73 -4.64
N LEU A 66 14.48 0.99 -3.54
CA LEU A 66 14.21 1.53 -2.20
C LEU A 66 15.32 2.45 -1.69
N THR A 67 16.52 2.40 -2.28
CA THR A 67 17.57 3.39 -1.97
C THR A 67 17.21 4.77 -2.53
N ILE A 68 16.56 4.81 -3.69
CA ILE A 68 16.10 6.04 -4.36
C ILE A 68 14.77 6.51 -3.75
N PHE A 69 13.88 5.56 -3.44
CA PHE A 69 12.55 5.81 -2.87
C PHE A 69 12.52 5.44 -1.37
N TYR A 70 13.51 5.95 -0.63
CA TYR A 70 13.74 5.59 0.77
C TYR A 70 12.54 5.73 1.72
N PRO A 71 11.58 6.67 1.55
CA PRO A 71 10.43 6.71 2.43
C PRO A 71 9.59 5.43 2.40
N LEU A 72 9.56 4.70 1.26
CA LEU A 72 8.80 3.45 1.12
C LEU A 72 9.34 2.31 2.00
N ALA A 73 10.60 2.40 2.44
CA ALA A 73 11.19 1.47 3.40
C ALA A 73 11.01 1.90 4.87
N GLY A 74 10.34 3.03 5.12
CA GLY A 74 10.14 3.58 6.45
C GLY A 74 8.85 3.11 7.14
N ARG A 75 8.43 3.86 8.17
CA ARG A 75 7.19 3.66 8.91
C ARG A 75 6.46 4.99 9.13
N ILE A 76 5.16 5.03 8.86
CA ILE A 76 4.34 6.22 9.14
C ILE A 76 4.19 6.39 10.66
N LYS A 77 4.40 7.61 11.15
CA LYS A 77 4.21 8.01 12.54
C LYS A 77 3.13 9.08 12.65
N GLN A 78 2.07 8.75 13.39
CA GLN A 78 1.03 9.67 13.86
C GLN A 78 0.44 10.60 12.77
N ASN A 79 0.25 10.10 11.54
CA ASN A 79 -0.24 10.90 10.42
C ASN A 79 0.56 12.21 10.16
N SER A 80 1.83 12.25 10.57
CA SER A 80 2.64 13.49 10.55
C SER A 80 3.87 13.33 9.68
N PHE A 81 4.59 12.23 9.83
CA PHE A 81 5.81 11.99 9.08
C PHE A 81 6.05 10.50 8.86
N VAL A 82 6.95 10.20 7.94
CA VAL A 82 7.55 8.88 7.77
C VAL A 82 8.91 8.88 8.45
N ASP A 83 9.06 7.97 9.40
CA ASP A 83 10.35 7.58 9.96
C ASP A 83 11.07 6.70 8.94
N CYS A 84 12.04 7.27 8.23
CA CYS A 84 12.83 6.61 7.18
C CYS A 84 13.96 5.77 7.80
N ASN A 85 13.55 4.80 8.61
CA ASN A 85 14.41 3.97 9.46
C ASN A 85 14.96 2.71 8.77
N ASP A 86 14.79 2.57 7.46
CA ASP A 86 15.24 1.42 6.67
C ASP A 86 14.69 0.07 7.19
N ALA A 87 13.53 0.09 7.86
CA ALA A 87 12.86 -1.12 8.35
C ALA A 87 12.35 -2.02 7.21
N GLY A 88 12.32 -1.51 5.98
CA GLY A 88 12.11 -2.27 4.75
C GLY A 88 10.64 -2.44 4.35
N ALA A 89 10.47 -2.90 3.12
CA ALA A 89 9.20 -3.26 2.50
C ALA A 89 8.89 -4.75 2.71
N GLU A 90 7.62 -5.10 2.82
CA GLU A 90 7.19 -6.49 2.85
C GLU A 90 7.22 -7.08 1.43
N PHE A 91 7.71 -8.31 1.32
CA PHE A 91 7.72 -9.07 0.08
C PHE A 91 7.21 -10.49 0.32
N VAL A 92 6.01 -10.79 -0.16
CA VAL A 92 5.36 -12.09 0.00
C VAL A 92 5.36 -12.84 -1.33
N GLU A 93 5.64 -14.14 -1.28
CA GLU A 93 5.60 -15.01 -2.44
C GLU A 93 4.55 -16.10 -2.25
N VAL A 94 3.73 -16.32 -3.27
CA VAL A 94 2.66 -17.31 -3.25
C VAL A 94 2.63 -18.16 -4.51
N LEU A 95 2.13 -19.39 -4.39
CA LEU A 95 1.77 -20.26 -5.50
C LEU A 95 0.27 -20.20 -5.76
N ILE A 96 -0.09 -20.12 -7.04
CA ILE A 96 -1.47 -20.21 -7.51
C ILE A 96 -1.55 -21.44 -8.42
N HIS A 97 -2.26 -22.46 -7.94
CA HIS A 97 -2.46 -23.74 -8.66
C HIS A 97 -3.51 -23.60 -9.78
N THR A 98 -3.27 -22.69 -10.71
CA THR A 98 -3.99 -22.53 -11.99
C THR A 98 -3.07 -21.90 -13.03
N ARG A 99 -3.49 -21.89 -14.30
CA ARG A 99 -2.80 -21.15 -15.36
C ARG A 99 -3.17 -19.66 -15.30
N LEU A 100 -2.21 -18.80 -15.61
CA LEU A 100 -2.45 -17.35 -15.67
C LEU A 100 -3.59 -17.01 -16.65
N SER A 101 -3.61 -17.62 -17.84
CA SER A 101 -4.65 -17.36 -18.84
C SER A 101 -6.06 -17.72 -18.35
N GLN A 102 -6.19 -18.80 -17.56
CA GLN A 102 -7.45 -19.22 -16.97
C GLN A 102 -7.86 -18.27 -15.84
N PHE A 103 -6.91 -17.78 -15.07
CA PHE A 103 -7.14 -16.81 -14.00
C PHE A 103 -7.65 -15.46 -14.56
N THR A 104 -7.07 -14.98 -15.66
CA THR A 104 -7.37 -13.66 -16.21
C THR A 104 -8.57 -13.62 -17.17
N GLU A 105 -9.15 -14.76 -17.54
CA GLU A 105 -10.27 -14.81 -18.50
C GLU A 105 -11.54 -14.15 -17.95
N ASN A 106 -11.87 -14.41 -16.68
CA ASN A 106 -12.99 -13.78 -15.99
C ASN A 106 -12.74 -13.77 -14.47
N PRO A 107 -11.79 -12.95 -13.99
CA PRO A 107 -11.36 -13.00 -12.60
C PRO A 107 -12.49 -12.53 -11.68
N LYS A 108 -12.79 -13.33 -10.65
CA LYS A 108 -13.69 -12.90 -9.58
C LYS A 108 -12.94 -11.97 -8.61
N ILE A 109 -13.66 -11.07 -7.95
CA ILE A 109 -13.06 -10.14 -6.98
C ILE A 109 -12.33 -10.92 -5.88
N GLU A 110 -12.93 -12.00 -5.39
CA GLU A 110 -12.37 -12.85 -4.32
C GLU A 110 -11.09 -13.58 -4.76
N GLU A 111 -10.88 -13.74 -6.08
CA GLU A 111 -9.65 -14.30 -6.64
C GLU A 111 -8.55 -13.24 -6.73
N LEU A 112 -8.90 -12.00 -7.11
CA LEU A 112 -7.98 -10.87 -7.12
C LEU A 112 -7.50 -10.51 -5.72
N GLU A 113 -8.38 -10.57 -4.72
CA GLU A 113 -8.04 -10.33 -3.31
C GLU A 113 -6.94 -11.28 -2.80
N GLN A 114 -6.87 -12.51 -3.31
CA GLN A 114 -5.81 -13.46 -2.95
C GLN A 114 -4.42 -12.99 -3.42
N LEU A 115 -4.37 -12.21 -4.50
CA LEU A 115 -3.12 -11.68 -5.09
C LEU A 115 -2.61 -10.41 -4.40
N VAL A 116 -3.41 -9.78 -3.55
CA VAL A 116 -3.03 -8.56 -2.81
C VAL A 116 -2.50 -8.95 -1.43
N PRO A 117 -1.45 -8.30 -0.87
CA PRO A 117 -1.05 -8.49 0.53
C PRO A 117 -2.26 -8.42 1.48
N ALA A 118 -2.29 -9.31 2.48
CA ALA A 118 -3.44 -9.39 3.38
C ALA A 118 -3.62 -8.08 4.16
N GLY A 119 -4.89 -7.72 4.42
CA GLY A 119 -5.33 -6.43 4.94
C GLY A 119 -4.41 -5.83 6.02
N PHE A 120 -3.98 -4.60 5.76
CA PHE A 120 -3.24 -3.77 6.69
C PHE A 120 -4.15 -3.33 7.84
N SER A 121 -4.30 -4.21 8.83
CA SER A 121 -4.90 -3.80 10.11
C SER A 121 -3.99 -2.77 10.78
N PRO A 122 -4.50 -1.66 11.34
CA PRO A 122 -3.68 -0.80 12.17
C PRO A 122 -3.13 -1.63 13.35
N PRO A 123 -1.80 -1.65 13.49
CA PRO A 123 -1.22 -0.59 14.30
C PRO A 123 0.01 0.08 13.65
N THR A 124 0.52 1.06 14.37
CA THR A 124 1.62 1.99 14.09
C THR A 124 3.00 1.32 13.92
N ASN A 125 3.15 0.33 13.04
CA ASN A 125 4.47 -0.15 12.60
C ASN A 125 4.45 -0.96 11.29
N ASN A 126 3.36 -0.88 10.52
CA ASN A 126 3.25 -1.64 9.29
C ASN A 126 4.22 -1.13 8.21
N PRO A 127 4.78 -2.02 7.38
CA PRO A 127 5.48 -1.65 6.17
C PRO A 127 4.65 -0.66 5.34
N ILE A 128 5.28 0.40 4.85
CA ILE A 128 4.63 1.34 3.94
C ILE A 128 4.37 0.68 2.59
N LEU A 129 5.36 -0.07 2.09
CA LEU A 129 5.28 -0.81 0.84
C LEU A 129 5.14 -2.30 1.13
N SER A 130 4.15 -2.92 0.51
CA SER A 130 4.07 -4.37 0.39
C SER A 130 4.01 -4.79 -1.07
N VAL A 131 4.74 -5.85 -1.39
CA VAL A 131 4.74 -6.50 -2.69
C VAL A 131 4.34 -7.95 -2.49
N LYS A 132 3.38 -8.42 -3.29
CA LYS A 132 3.05 -9.85 -3.36
C LYS A 132 3.31 -10.37 -4.78
N THR A 133 4.17 -11.37 -4.89
CA THR A 133 4.47 -12.05 -6.14
C THR A 133 3.79 -13.42 -6.16
N SER A 134 2.93 -13.63 -7.13
CA SER A 134 2.14 -14.85 -7.29
C SER A 134 2.60 -15.62 -8.51
N TYR A 135 3.02 -16.87 -8.33
CA TYR A 135 3.51 -17.74 -9.40
C TYR A 135 2.44 -18.75 -9.80
N PHE A 136 2.14 -18.83 -11.10
CA PHE A 136 1.13 -19.71 -11.68
C PHE A 136 1.77 -21.00 -12.22
N ASP A 137 0.98 -22.06 -12.40
CA ASP A 137 1.46 -23.37 -12.87
C ASP A 137 2.09 -23.32 -14.28
N CYS A 138 1.64 -22.37 -15.10
CA CYS A 138 2.20 -22.13 -16.43
C CYS A 138 3.50 -21.30 -16.41
N GLY A 139 4.02 -20.96 -15.23
CA GLY A 139 5.18 -20.09 -15.04
C GLY A 139 4.88 -18.60 -15.11
N GLY A 140 3.63 -18.21 -15.42
CA GLY A 140 3.17 -16.81 -15.38
C GLY A 140 3.28 -16.22 -13.98
N VAL A 141 3.33 -14.90 -13.90
CA VAL A 141 3.55 -14.16 -12.65
C VAL A 141 2.54 -13.03 -12.52
N ALA A 142 1.95 -12.86 -11.34
CA ALA A 142 1.27 -11.63 -10.95
C ALA A 142 2.10 -10.90 -9.87
N ILE A 143 2.27 -9.60 -10.02
CA ILE A 143 2.96 -8.75 -9.04
C ILE A 143 1.96 -7.71 -8.56
N ALA A 144 1.52 -7.83 -7.31
CA ALA A 144 0.72 -6.81 -6.64
C ALA A 144 1.62 -5.89 -5.84
N VAL A 145 1.42 -4.58 -5.98
CA VAL A 145 2.15 -3.55 -5.23
C VAL A 145 1.14 -2.69 -4.51
N CYS A 146 1.35 -2.50 -3.22
CA CYS A 146 0.40 -1.84 -2.33
C CYS A 146 1.12 -0.87 -1.40
N PHE A 147 0.60 0.37 -1.29
CA PHE A 147 1.01 1.33 -0.26
C PHE A 147 -0.13 2.31 0.09
N PRO A 148 -0.14 2.94 1.27
CA PRO A 148 -1.18 3.89 1.66
C PRO A 148 -1.20 5.10 0.71
N HIS A 149 -2.38 5.50 0.21
CA HIS A 149 -2.55 6.68 -0.66
C HIS A 149 -1.96 7.97 -0.05
N LYS A 150 -1.83 7.99 1.28
CA LYS A 150 -1.14 9.02 2.07
C LYS A 150 0.31 9.28 1.67
N ILE A 151 0.99 8.32 1.04
CA ILE A 151 2.41 8.44 0.67
C ILE A 151 2.59 9.01 -0.74
N GLY A 152 1.57 8.93 -1.58
CA GLY A 152 1.63 9.46 -2.92
C GLY A 152 0.39 9.12 -3.73
N ASP A 153 0.20 9.87 -4.80
CA ASP A 153 -0.85 9.66 -5.78
C ASP A 153 -0.45 8.62 -6.85
N THR A 154 -1.30 8.47 -7.86
CA THR A 154 -1.04 7.59 -9.01
C THR A 154 0.23 7.99 -9.80
N SER A 155 0.61 9.28 -9.82
CA SER A 155 1.83 9.73 -10.49
C SER A 155 3.08 9.28 -9.75
N PHE A 156 3.09 9.40 -8.42
CA PHE A 156 4.15 8.86 -7.57
C PHE A 156 4.25 7.33 -7.73
N PHE A 157 3.11 6.63 -7.72
CA PHE A 157 3.06 5.18 -7.96
C PHE A 157 3.72 4.81 -9.30
N ALA A 158 3.32 5.46 -10.39
CA ALA A 158 3.86 5.18 -11.73
C ALA A 158 5.36 5.48 -11.80
N THR A 159 5.82 6.56 -11.16
CA THR A 159 7.23 6.93 -11.07
C THR A 159 8.05 5.86 -10.35
N PHE A 160 7.56 5.37 -9.21
CA PHE A 160 8.19 4.27 -8.49
C PHE A 160 8.24 2.98 -9.32
N MET A 161 7.14 2.57 -9.95
CA MET A 161 7.11 1.36 -10.77
C MET A 161 8.05 1.43 -11.98
N ASN A 162 8.09 2.57 -12.66
CA ASN A 162 9.00 2.79 -13.79
C ASN A 162 10.47 2.72 -13.33
N ALA A 163 10.78 3.33 -12.19
CA ALA A 163 12.11 3.27 -11.60
C ALA A 163 12.49 1.84 -11.22
N TRP A 164 11.63 1.13 -10.47
CA TRP A 164 11.89 -0.26 -10.07
C TRP A 164 12.09 -1.18 -11.29
N ALA A 165 11.26 -1.04 -12.32
CA ALA A 165 11.42 -1.79 -13.56
C ALA A 165 12.73 -1.45 -14.29
N ALA A 166 13.15 -0.17 -14.30
CA ALA A 166 14.43 0.25 -14.88
C ALA A 166 15.62 -0.32 -14.10
N VAL A 167 15.60 -0.29 -12.76
CA VAL A 167 16.64 -0.95 -11.93
C VAL A 167 16.69 -2.44 -12.25
N SER A 168 15.54 -3.11 -12.33
CA SER A 168 15.49 -4.54 -12.67
C SER A 168 16.13 -4.86 -14.02
N ARG A 169 16.10 -3.93 -14.99
CA ARG A 169 16.78 -4.06 -16.29
C ARG A 169 18.26 -3.64 -16.29
N GLY A 170 18.80 -3.20 -15.15
CA GLY A 170 20.18 -2.70 -15.04
C GLY A 170 20.33 -1.25 -15.50
N GLU A 171 19.25 -0.47 -15.54
CA GLU A 171 19.21 0.91 -16.04
C GLU A 171 19.13 1.94 -14.91
N ALA A 172 19.62 1.59 -13.72
CA ALA A 172 19.49 2.43 -12.52
C ALA A 172 20.09 3.84 -12.69
N SER A 173 21.14 3.99 -13.50
CA SER A 173 21.78 5.28 -13.81
C SER A 173 20.88 6.27 -14.56
N ARG A 174 19.77 5.81 -15.14
CA ARG A 174 18.80 6.66 -15.86
C ARG A 174 17.69 7.20 -14.96
N ILE A 175 17.64 6.78 -13.71
CA ILE A 175 16.57 7.17 -12.78
C ILE A 175 16.90 8.54 -12.21
N THR A 176 15.98 9.48 -12.39
CA THR A 176 16.04 10.76 -11.68
C THR A 176 15.37 10.57 -10.32
N PRO A 177 16.07 10.79 -9.19
CA PRO A 177 15.45 10.68 -7.87
C PRO A 177 14.27 11.65 -7.74
N PRO A 178 13.16 11.22 -7.11
CA PRO A 178 12.04 12.13 -6.84
C PRO A 178 12.45 13.19 -5.81
N SER A 179 11.83 14.37 -5.88
CA SER A 179 11.91 15.36 -4.79
C SER A 179 10.87 15.00 -3.72
N PHE A 180 11.30 15.08 -2.46
CA PHE A 180 10.46 14.81 -1.28
C PHE A 180 10.10 16.09 -0.51
N ASP A 181 10.05 17.23 -1.20
CA ASP A 181 9.90 18.56 -0.60
C ASP A 181 8.44 19.06 -0.59
N LEU A 182 7.46 18.16 -0.76
CA LEU A 182 6.05 18.55 -0.85
C LEU A 182 5.57 19.30 0.40
N ALA A 183 6.00 18.86 1.58
CA ALA A 183 5.70 19.53 2.85
C ALA A 183 6.35 20.92 3.00
N VAL A 184 7.33 21.27 2.17
CA VAL A 184 7.89 22.63 2.11
C VAL A 184 6.94 23.57 1.35
N ARG A 185 6.29 23.06 0.30
CA ARG A 185 5.35 23.83 -0.54
C ARG A 185 3.94 23.86 0.05
N PHE A 186 3.54 22.77 0.69
CA PHE A 186 2.25 22.56 1.33
C PHE A 186 2.49 22.14 2.79
N PRO A 187 2.69 23.09 3.71
CA PRO A 187 3.02 22.79 5.09
C PRO A 187 2.01 21.84 5.74
N PRO A 188 2.44 20.94 6.64
CA PRO A 188 1.53 20.09 7.39
C PRO A 188 0.54 20.93 8.20
N THR A 189 -0.68 20.45 8.34
CA THR A 189 -1.63 21.02 9.30
C THR A 189 -1.17 20.58 10.70
N GLU A 190 -0.99 21.54 11.60
CA GLU A 190 -0.82 21.26 13.03
C GLU A 190 -2.11 20.55 13.50
N MET A 191 -2.06 19.22 13.67
CA MET A 191 -3.16 18.53 14.31
C MET A 191 -3.19 19.01 15.75
N LEU A 192 -4.16 19.87 16.09
CA LEU A 192 -4.48 20.16 17.48
C LEU A 192 -4.63 18.81 18.18
N SER A 193 -3.72 18.49 19.08
CA SER A 193 -3.90 17.39 20.02
C SER A 193 -5.14 17.74 20.83
N SER A 194 -6.31 17.26 20.40
CA SER A 194 -7.56 17.47 21.11
C SER A 194 -7.52 16.63 22.39
N GLY A 195 -6.87 17.17 23.42
CA GLY A 195 -7.26 16.91 24.80
C GLY A 195 -8.59 17.61 25.02
N GLY A 196 -9.67 16.95 24.63
CA GLY A 196 -11.04 17.38 24.89
C GLY A 196 -11.80 16.18 25.42
N GLU A 197 -12.09 16.19 26.72
CA GLU A 197 -12.95 15.23 27.39
C GLU A 197 -14.29 15.13 26.64
N THR A 198 -14.63 13.93 26.17
CA THR A 198 -15.98 13.61 25.72
C THR A 198 -16.89 13.61 26.95
N ARG A 199 -17.72 14.65 27.08
CA ARG A 199 -18.95 14.56 27.88
C ARG A 199 -19.97 13.76 27.07
N ASP A 200 -20.29 12.58 27.55
CA ASP A 200 -21.43 11.79 27.06
C ASP A 200 -22.72 12.59 27.35
N GLU A 201 -23.40 13.05 26.29
CA GLU A 201 -24.82 13.40 26.38
C GLU A 201 -25.65 12.19 25.95
N GLU A 202 -26.20 11.51 26.94
CA GLU A 202 -27.14 10.41 26.80
C GLU A 202 -28.50 10.95 26.31
N VAL A 203 -28.86 10.68 25.06
CA VAL A 203 -30.18 11.03 24.51
C VAL A 203 -31.18 9.95 24.88
N SER A 204 -31.98 10.19 25.93
CA SER A 204 -33.10 9.33 26.33
C SER A 204 -34.29 9.50 25.38
N PHE A 205 -34.68 8.43 24.69
CA PHE A 205 -35.96 8.37 23.97
C PHE A 205 -37.09 8.12 24.99
N ARG A 206 -38.06 9.04 25.07
CA ARG A 206 -39.31 8.82 25.79
C ARG A 206 -40.34 8.21 24.83
N GLU A 207 -40.78 7.01 25.11
CA GLU A 207 -41.99 6.43 24.52
C GLU A 207 -43.21 7.24 24.99
N GLY A 208 -44.02 7.70 24.05
CA GLY A 208 -45.30 8.34 24.33
C GLY A 208 -46.43 7.35 24.16
N GLU A 209 -47.08 6.97 25.27
CA GLU A 209 -48.36 6.26 25.25
C GLU A 209 -49.53 7.22 24.98
N GLY A 210 -50.40 6.81 24.05
CA GLY A 210 -51.85 6.74 24.22
C GLY A 210 -52.69 8.02 24.38
N GLY A 211 -53.53 8.30 23.37
CA GLY A 211 -54.71 9.16 23.53
C GLY A 211 -55.68 8.99 22.36
N GLU A 212 -56.81 8.31 22.62
CA GLU A 212 -57.97 8.16 21.72
C GLU A 212 -58.61 9.51 21.41
N ASP A 213 -59.12 9.71 20.19
CA ASP A 213 -60.40 10.41 20.01
C ASP A 213 -61.14 9.98 18.71
N GLN A 214 -62.46 9.95 18.81
CA GLN A 214 -63.43 9.33 17.91
C GLN A 214 -64.01 10.32 16.88
N GLY A 215 -64.35 9.82 15.69
CA GLY A 215 -65.39 10.36 14.80
C GLY A 215 -65.03 11.65 14.05
N THR A 216 -65.53 11.99 12.87
CA THR A 216 -66.62 11.50 12.00
C THR A 216 -66.37 12.12 10.60
N GLY A 217 -66.96 11.56 9.54
CA GLY A 217 -67.29 12.35 8.33
C GLY A 217 -66.84 11.76 6.99
N SER A 218 -67.77 11.10 6.31
CA SER A 218 -67.69 10.60 4.94
C SER A 218 -67.77 11.72 3.88
N PHE A 219 -67.04 11.57 2.77
CA PHE A 219 -67.55 11.32 1.41
C PHE A 219 -66.39 10.89 0.49
#